data_AF-A0A1Y1CGK2-F1
#
_entry.id   AF-A0A1Y1CGK2-F1
#
_cell.length_a   1.000
_cell.length_b   1.000
_cell.length_c   1.000
_cell.angle_alpha   90.00
_cell.angle_beta   90.00
_cell.angle_gamma   90.00
#
_symmetry.space_group_name_H-M   'P 1'
#
loop_
_entity.id
_entity.type
_entity.pdbx_description
1 polymer ?
#
loop_
_entity_poly.entity_id
_entity_poly.type
_entity_poly.pdbx_seq_one_letter_code
_entity_poly.pdbx_strand_id
1 'polypeptide(L)'
;MKEKPDAILAISDLSMSGIMKVVYSKKIKVPADLGVIGFCENTFSKMYNPSLTTIDPMGLEIGEIATERLFQRIHEKNILEPKTINLSSRLIIRDSTQK
;
A
#
# COMPACT_ATOMS: atom_id res chain seq x y z
N MET A 1 22.49 7.70 -12.74
CA MET A 1 21.41 7.39 -13.69
C MET A 1 21.31 8.51 -14.70
N LYS A 2 21.13 8.19 -15.99
CA LYS A 2 20.99 9.19 -17.08
C LYS A 2 19.66 9.96 -17.00
N GLU A 3 18.63 9.34 -16.40
CA GLU A 3 17.34 9.96 -16.10
C GLU A 3 16.95 9.67 -14.64
N LYS A 4 16.43 10.68 -13.95
CA LYS A 4 15.96 10.52 -12.56
C LYS A 4 14.49 10.09 -12.60
N PRO A 5 14.05 9.21 -11.68
CA PRO A 5 12.63 8.90 -11.55
C PRO A 5 11.86 10.14 -11.10
N ASP A 6 10.65 10.28 -11.61
CA ASP A 6 9.64 11.28 -11.26
C ASP A 6 8.79 10.84 -10.05
N ALA A 7 8.66 9.52 -9.82
CA ALA A 7 7.98 8.98 -8.65
C ALA A 7 8.61 7.68 -8.12
N ILE A 8 8.30 7.35 -6.86
CA ILE A 8 8.64 6.07 -6.22
C ILE A 8 7.40 5.42 -5.63
N LEU A 9 7.27 4.11 -5.85
CA LEU A 9 6.33 3.24 -5.14
C LEU A 9 7.06 2.49 -4.02
N ALA A 10 6.70 2.78 -2.78
CA ALA A 10 7.14 2.03 -1.60
C ALA A 10 6.23 0.83 -1.38
N ILE A 11 6.77 -0.38 -1.24
CA ILE A 11 5.98 -1.63 -1.13
C ILE A 11 5.71 -2.08 0.32
N SER A 12 6.18 -1.31 1.29
CA SER A 12 6.03 -1.59 2.72
C SER A 12 6.26 -0.33 3.56
N ASP A 13 5.74 -0.29 4.78
CA ASP A 13 5.94 0.84 5.71
C ASP A 13 7.41 1.08 6.04
N LEU A 14 8.22 0.02 6.09
CA LEU A 14 9.66 0.11 6.32
C LEU A 14 10.36 0.81 5.14
N SER A 15 10.03 0.40 3.91
CA SER A 15 10.58 1.04 2.71
C SER A 15 10.15 2.50 2.61
N MET A 16 8.88 2.79 2.92
CA MET A 16 8.33 4.15 2.94
C MET A 16 9.08 5.04 3.95
N SER A 17 9.30 4.53 5.16
CA SER A 17 10.06 5.25 6.19
C SER A 17 11.49 5.56 5.75
N GLY A 18 12.16 4.61 5.10
CA GLY A 18 13.50 4.82 4.54
C GLY A 18 13.52 5.88 3.43
N ILE A 19 12.55 5.82 2.51
CA ILE A 19 12.40 6.80 1.43
C ILE A 19 12.16 8.20 2.01
N MET A 20 11.19 8.35 2.89
CA MET A 20 10.84 9.65 3.49
C MET A 20 11.99 10.22 4.32
N LYS A 21 12.77 9.37 5.00
CA LYS A 21 14.00 9.80 5.70
C LYS A 21 15.04 10.39 4.74
N VAL A 22 15.24 9.77 3.57
CA VAL A 22 16.19 10.26 2.55
C VAL A 22 15.67 11.50 1.84
N VAL A 23 14.38 11.53 1.51
CA VAL A 23 13.70 12.71 0.95
C VAL A 23 13.91 13.91 1.87
N TYR A 24 13.64 13.73 3.17
CA TYR A 24 13.83 14.76 4.18
C TYR A 24 15.29 15.21 4.28
N SER A 25 16.24 14.27 4.42
CA SER A 25 17.66 14.60 4.59
C SER A 25 18.27 15.30 3.37
N LYS A 26 17.78 14.97 2.17
CA LYS A 26 18.20 15.59 0.91
C LYS A 26 17.40 16.83 0.53
N LYS A 27 16.42 17.25 1.35
CA LYS A 27 15.53 18.39 1.09
C LYS A 27 14.81 18.29 -0.27
N ILE A 28 14.45 17.07 -0.68
CA ILE A 28 13.68 16.81 -1.90
C ILE A 28 12.23 17.25 -1.62
N LYS A 29 11.63 18.04 -2.52
CA LYS A 29 10.24 18.46 -2.36
C LYS A 29 9.31 17.37 -2.86
N VAL A 30 8.43 16.90 -2.00
CA VAL A 30 7.33 16.01 -2.38
C VAL A 30 6.04 16.85 -2.36
N PRO A 31 5.21 16.81 -3.41
CA PRO A 31 5.31 16.00 -4.63
C PRO A 31 6.03 16.69 -5.81
N ALA A 32 6.59 17.88 -5.60
CA ALA A 32 7.07 18.75 -6.68
C ALA A 32 8.28 18.18 -7.46
N ASP A 33 9.29 17.69 -6.74
CA ASP A 33 10.52 17.13 -7.31
C ASP A 33 10.45 15.60 -7.44
N LEU A 34 9.64 14.96 -6.60
CA LEU A 34 9.48 13.50 -6.57
C LEU A 34 8.10 13.13 -6.00
N GLY A 35 7.32 12.37 -6.75
CA GLY A 35 6.09 11.74 -6.26
C GLY A 35 6.40 10.53 -5.38
N VAL A 36 5.59 10.32 -4.34
CA VAL A 36 5.74 9.16 -3.45
C VAL A 36 4.39 8.48 -3.26
N ILE A 37 4.32 7.19 -3.54
CA ILE A 37 3.12 6.34 -3.35
C ILE A 37 3.50 5.18 -2.44
N GLY A 38 2.63 4.81 -1.49
CA GLY A 38 2.81 3.63 -0.64
C GLY A 38 1.83 2.51 -0.94
N PHE A 39 2.28 1.29 -1.12
CA PHE A 39 1.47 0.08 -1.02
C PHE A 39 1.63 -0.47 0.41
N CYS A 40 0.89 0.10 1.34
CA CYS A 40 1.04 -0.20 2.76
C CYS A 40 -0.20 0.23 3.56
N GLU A 41 -0.25 -0.13 4.83
CA GLU A 41 -1.41 0.13 5.68
C GLU A 41 -1.66 1.63 5.87
N ASN A 42 -2.94 1.98 5.91
CA ASN A 42 -3.37 3.36 5.88
C ASN A 42 -3.06 4.14 7.18
N THR A 43 -2.81 3.44 8.29
CA THR A 43 -2.74 4.00 9.65
C THR A 43 -1.71 5.13 9.78
N PHE A 44 -0.50 4.92 9.23
CA PHE A 44 0.61 5.88 9.37
C PHE A 44 0.70 6.88 8.22
N SER A 45 -0.03 6.66 7.12
CA SER A 45 0.04 7.50 5.91
C SER A 45 -0.24 8.99 6.16
N LYS A 46 -1.10 9.30 7.14
CA LYS A 46 -1.48 10.67 7.54
C LYS A 46 -0.45 11.35 8.45
N MET A 47 0.48 10.60 9.04
CA MET A 47 1.47 11.14 9.99
C MET A 47 2.70 11.71 9.29
N TYR A 48 2.92 11.37 8.01
CA TYR A 48 3.98 11.95 7.21
C TYR A 48 3.64 13.37 6.77
N ASN A 49 4.68 14.15 6.49
CA ASN A 49 4.57 15.47 5.90
C ASN A 49 5.41 15.52 4.61
N PRO A 50 4.79 15.63 3.41
CA PRO A 50 3.34 15.68 3.16
C PRO A 50 2.63 14.35 3.46
N SER A 51 1.29 14.39 3.56
CA SER A 51 0.49 13.18 3.76
C SER A 51 0.57 12.26 2.54
N LEU A 52 0.70 10.94 2.77
CA LEU A 52 1.06 10.00 1.70
C LEU A 52 -0.13 9.47 0.92
N THR A 53 -0.07 9.54 -0.41
CA THR A 53 -0.92 8.76 -1.31
C THR A 53 -0.60 7.28 -1.15
N THR A 54 -1.62 6.44 -0.98
CA THR A 54 -1.45 5.01 -0.73
C THR A 54 -2.38 4.12 -1.55
N ILE A 55 -1.95 2.91 -1.85
CA ILE A 55 -2.77 1.81 -2.33
C ILE A 55 -3.03 0.90 -1.13
N ASP A 56 -4.29 0.80 -0.72
CA ASP A 56 -4.74 -0.07 0.36
C ASP A 56 -4.78 -1.53 -0.15
N PRO A 57 -4.00 -2.45 0.45
CA PRO A 57 -4.00 -3.86 0.06
C PRO A 57 -5.27 -4.62 0.49
N MET A 58 -6.19 -4.00 1.25
CA MET A 58 -7.39 -4.64 1.80
C MET A 58 -7.07 -5.80 2.76
N GLY A 59 -6.03 -5.63 3.59
CA GLY A 59 -5.53 -6.70 4.47
C GLY A 59 -6.60 -7.26 5.41
N LEU A 60 -7.49 -6.41 5.93
CA LEU A 60 -8.58 -6.83 6.80
C LEU A 60 -9.58 -7.71 6.04
N GLU A 61 -10.06 -7.26 4.88
CA GLU A 61 -11.03 -8.00 4.07
C GLU A 61 -10.45 -9.31 3.53
N ILE A 62 -9.16 -9.33 3.17
CA ILE A 62 -8.45 -10.56 2.79
C ILE A 62 -8.48 -11.55 3.96
N GLY A 63 -8.18 -11.08 5.18
CA GLY A 63 -8.21 -11.90 6.39
C GLY A 63 -9.59 -12.48 6.66
N GLU A 64 -10.63 -11.66 6.62
CA GLU A 64 -12.02 -12.09 6.84
C GLU A 64 -12.44 -13.19 5.83
N ILE A 65 -12.21 -12.95 4.54
CA ILE A 65 -12.54 -13.91 3.48
C ILE A 65 -11.74 -15.21 3.62
N ALA A 66 -10.44 -15.10 3.91
CA ALA A 66 -9.58 -16.28 4.07
C ALA A 66 -10.03 -17.14 5.26
N THR A 67 -10.36 -16.50 6.39
CA THR A 67 -10.85 -17.18 7.59
C THR A 67 -12.22 -17.80 7.36
N GLU A 68 -13.14 -17.12 6.68
CA GLU A 68 -14.45 -17.68 6.32
C GLU A 68 -14.29 -18.95 5.45
N ARG A 69 -13.42 -18.90 4.43
CA ARG A 69 -13.12 -20.04 3.57
C ARG A 69 -12.47 -21.20 4.33
N LEU A 70 -11.60 -20.90 5.29
CA LEU A 70 -11.02 -21.91 6.18
C LEU A 70 -12.10 -22.61 7.00
N PHE A 71 -13.02 -21.85 7.62
CA PHE A 71 -14.10 -22.43 8.41
C PHE A 71 -15.06 -23.28 7.58
N GLN A 72 -15.41 -22.84 6.37
CA GLN A 72 -16.17 -23.65 5.41
C GLN A 72 -15.45 -24.98 5.15
N ARG A 73 -14.12 -24.95 4.93
CA ARG A 73 -13.33 -26.17 4.66
C ARG A 73 -13.24 -27.14 5.83
N ILE A 74 -13.27 -26.61 7.06
CA ILE A 74 -13.22 -27.44 8.28
C ILE A 74 -14.57 -28.13 8.54
N HIS A 75 -15.68 -27.44 8.28
CA HIS A 75 -17.02 -27.91 8.68
C HIS A 75 -17.79 -28.63 7.57
N GLU A 76 -17.50 -28.34 6.30
CA GLU A 76 -18.16 -29.02 5.19
C GLU A 76 -17.60 -30.43 5.00
N LYS A 77 -18.50 -31.42 4.89
CA LYS A 77 -18.12 -32.83 4.63
C LYS A 77 -17.66 -33.06 3.18
N ASN A 78 -17.88 -32.09 2.30
CA ASN A 78 -17.50 -32.15 0.90
C ASN A 78 -16.14 -31.48 0.69
N ILE A 79 -15.37 -31.97 -0.30
CA ILE A 79 -14.11 -31.35 -0.68
C ILE A 79 -14.43 -29.98 -1.31
N LEU A 80 -13.97 -28.91 -0.67
CA LEU A 80 -14.01 -27.58 -1.25
C LEU A 80 -12.92 -27.43 -2.31
N GLU A 81 -13.34 -27.15 -3.53
CA GLU A 81 -12.45 -26.82 -4.63
C GLU A 81 -11.65 -25.53 -4.34
N PRO A 82 -10.39 -25.46 -4.78
CA PRO A 82 -9.60 -24.23 -4.75
C PRO A 82 -10.35 -23.09 -5.47
N LYS A 83 -10.42 -21.93 -4.82
CA LYS A 83 -11.08 -20.75 -5.37
C LYS A 83 -10.14 -19.56 -5.28
N THR A 84 -9.91 -18.91 -6.42
CA THR A 84 -9.25 -17.61 -6.49
C THR A 84 -10.30 -16.52 -6.31
N ILE A 85 -10.10 -15.62 -5.35
CA ILE A 85 -10.97 -14.47 -5.10
C ILE A 85 -10.15 -13.22 -5.36
N ASN A 86 -10.59 -12.40 -6.32
CA ASN A 86 -9.93 -11.15 -6.67
C ASN A 86 -10.60 -9.99 -5.92
N LEU A 87 -9.78 -9.20 -5.22
CA LEU A 87 -10.23 -7.97 -4.56
C LEU A 87 -9.59 -6.77 -5.26
N SER A 88 -10.40 -5.72 -5.47
CA SER A 88 -9.93 -4.48 -6.08
C SER A 88 -9.34 -3.57 -5.02
N SER A 89 -8.01 -3.41 -5.03
CA SER A 89 -7.33 -2.48 -4.15
C SER A 89 -7.85 -1.04 -4.31
N ARG A 90 -7.69 -0.24 -3.25
CA ARG A 90 -8.19 1.14 -3.22
C ARG A 90 -7.04 2.13 -3.26
N LEU A 91 -7.01 2.99 -4.28
CA LEU A 91 -6.09 4.12 -4.33
C LEU A 91 -6.68 5.27 -3.49
N ILE A 92 -5.89 5.73 -2.51
CA ILE A 92 -6.23 6.84 -1.63
C ILE A 92 -5.26 7.97 -1.92
N ILE A 93 -5.73 8.96 -2.71
CA ILE A 93 -4.93 10.10 -3.15
C ILE A 93 -4.80 11.13 -2.02
N ARG A 94 -3.58 11.64 -1.83
CA ARG A 94 -3.22 12.69 -0.86
C ARG A 94 -2.16 13.64 -1.44
N ASP A 95 -1.41 14.30 -0.55
CA ASP A 95 -0.52 15.41 -0.86
C ASP A 95 0.83 14.96 -1.45
N SER A 96 1.18 13.67 -1.37
CA SER A 96 2.48 13.17 -1.86
C SER A 96 2.54 12.83 -3.35
N THR A 97 1.46 13.09 -4.10
CA THR A 97 1.39 12.92 -5.55
C THR A 97 0.75 14.13 -6.21
N GLN A 98 1.14 14.46 -7.44
CA GLN A 98 0.45 15.45 -8.27
C GLN A 98 -0.75 14.80 -8.99
N LYS A 99 -1.75 15.62 -9.33
CA LYS A 99 -2.93 15.20 -10.11
C LYS A 99 -2.62 15.16 -11.60
#